data_AF-A0A497E442-F1
#
_entry.id   AF-A0A497E442-F1
#
_cell.length_a   1.000
_cell.length_b   1.000
_cell.length_c   1.000
_cell.angle_alpha   90.00
_cell.angle_beta   90.00
_cell.angle_gamma   90.00
#
_symmetry.space_group_name_H-M   'P 1'
#
loop_
_entity.id
_entity.type
_entity.pdbx_description
1 polymer ?
#
loop_
_entity_poly.entity_id
_entity_poly.type
_entity_poly.pdbx_seq_one_letter_code
_entity_poly.pdbx_strand_id
1 'polypeptide(L)'
;MSRRSLEEIVGLKAVAKKNEGRMSRCEIARLFGVTEGTVRYHLKREKEGAVDRRKEKFMKATPYAHIIDEWMENSKGDTPPASVKELYEYLVEEYGYRGSYKSVLRFVRKHYPPPPSRPRRRVELPAGCAAQVDWAEDIP
;
A
#
# COMPACT_ATOMS: atom_id res chain seq x y z
N MET A 1 -10.06 -16.61 15.04
CA MET A 1 -10.61 -16.85 13.69
C MET A 1 -9.60 -16.38 12.66
N SER A 2 -8.99 -17.28 11.89
CA SER A 2 -8.03 -16.92 10.85
C SER A 2 -8.73 -16.14 9.72
N ARG A 3 -8.00 -15.21 9.10
CA ARG A 3 -8.46 -14.51 7.90
C ARG A 3 -8.44 -15.51 6.74
N ARG A 4 -9.60 -15.80 6.16
CA ARG A 4 -9.73 -16.68 4.99
C ARG A 4 -9.09 -16.05 3.75
N SER A 5 -8.57 -16.88 2.86
CA SER A 5 -8.06 -16.41 1.58
C SER A 5 -9.21 -15.89 0.71
N LEU A 6 -8.88 -15.03 -0.27
CA LEU A 6 -9.87 -14.55 -1.23
C LEU A 6 -10.46 -15.71 -2.05
N GLU A 7 -9.64 -16.70 -2.37
CA GLU A 7 -10.01 -17.88 -3.15
C GLU A 7 -11.07 -18.72 -2.44
N GLU A 8 -10.91 -18.98 -1.13
CA GLU A 8 -11.88 -19.72 -0.32
C GLU A 8 -13.25 -19.01 -0.29
N ILE A 9 -13.25 -17.68 -0.19
CA ILE A 9 -14.48 -16.88 -0.18
C ILE A 9 -15.17 -16.90 -1.55
N VAL A 10 -14.40 -16.78 -2.63
CA VAL A 10 -14.92 -16.84 -4.01
C VAL A 10 -15.48 -18.23 -4.31
N GLY A 11 -14.77 -19.29 -3.92
CA GLY A 11 -15.22 -20.67 -4.07
C GLY A 11 -16.53 -20.93 -3.35
N LEU A 12 -16.64 -20.49 -2.10
CA LEU A 12 -17.88 -20.58 -1.30
C LEU A 12 -19.06 -19.93 -2.01
N LYS A 13 -18.88 -18.70 -2.51
CA LYS A 13 -19.92 -17.95 -3.23
C LYS A 13 -20.32 -18.64 -4.53
N ALA A 14 -19.35 -19.12 -5.29
CA ALA A 14 -19.59 -19.82 -6.55
C ALA A 14 -20.40 -21.11 -6.34
N VAL A 15 -20.04 -21.91 -5.33
CA VAL A 15 -20.79 -23.10 -4.94
C VAL A 15 -22.20 -22.72 -4.51
N ALA A 16 -22.35 -21.75 -3.60
CA ALA A 16 -23.67 -21.32 -3.13
C ALA A 16 -24.57 -20.78 -4.25
N LYS A 17 -24.01 -20.10 -5.26
CA LYS A 17 -24.74 -19.60 -6.43
C LYS A 17 -25.18 -20.73 -7.36
N LYS A 18 -24.29 -21.68 -7.66
CA LYS A 18 -24.58 -22.86 -8.51
C LYS A 18 -25.46 -23.90 -7.84
N ASN A 19 -25.53 -23.87 -6.51
CA ASN A 19 -26.20 -24.88 -5.71
C ASN A 19 -27.73 -24.90 -5.92
N GLU A 20 -28.37 -23.84 -6.45
CA GLU A 20 -29.82 -23.80 -6.75
C GLU A 20 -30.74 -24.26 -5.59
N GLY A 21 -30.24 -24.25 -4.35
CA GLY A 21 -30.97 -24.75 -3.17
C GLY A 21 -30.85 -26.25 -2.88
N ARG A 22 -30.03 -27.01 -3.62
CA ARG A 22 -29.84 -28.46 -3.43
C ARG A 22 -29.15 -28.80 -2.11
N MET A 23 -28.13 -28.04 -1.73
CA MET A 23 -27.45 -28.13 -0.44
C MET A 23 -27.92 -27.03 0.51
N SER A 24 -28.06 -27.39 1.78
CA SER A 24 -28.28 -26.43 2.87
C SER A 24 -27.02 -25.58 3.11
N ARG A 25 -27.20 -24.42 3.77
CA ARG A 25 -26.08 -23.55 4.17
C ARG A 25 -25.12 -24.24 5.14
N CYS A 26 -25.62 -25.16 5.96
CA CYS A 26 -24.82 -25.99 6.87
C CYS A 26 -23.92 -26.97 6.10
N GLU A 27 -24.42 -27.56 5.00
CA GLU A 27 -23.62 -28.46 4.16
C GLU A 27 -22.53 -27.73 3.39
N ILE A 28 -22.85 -26.55 2.85
CA ILE A 28 -21.84 -25.66 2.26
C ILE A 28 -20.79 -25.29 3.31
N ALA A 29 -21.22 -24.97 4.54
CA ALA A 29 -20.30 -24.63 5.62
C ALA A 29 -19.34 -25.80 5.95
N ARG A 30 -19.85 -27.04 6.01
CA ARG A 30 -19.05 -28.26 6.21
C ARG A 30 -18.04 -28.48 5.08
N LEU A 31 -18.46 -28.30 3.82
CA LEU A 31 -17.59 -28.46 2.65
C LEU A 31 -16.35 -27.53 2.71
N PHE A 32 -16.52 -26.31 3.19
CA PHE A 32 -15.45 -25.31 3.30
C PHE A 32 -14.79 -25.26 4.70
N GLY A 33 -15.19 -26.14 5.63
CA GLY A 33 -14.71 -26.13 7.01
C GLY A 33 -14.97 -24.81 7.76
N VAL A 34 -16.10 -24.15 7.49
CA VAL A 34 -16.51 -22.89 8.11
C VAL A 34 -17.79 -23.06 8.92
N THR A 35 -18.16 -22.01 9.65
CA THR A 35 -19.47 -21.94 10.31
C THR A 35 -20.56 -21.53 9.32
N GLU A 36 -21.81 -21.94 9.54
CA GLU A 36 -22.95 -21.50 8.75
C GLU A 36 -23.10 -19.96 8.74
N GLY A 37 -22.78 -19.31 9.88
CA GLY A 37 -22.75 -17.86 10.01
C GLY A 37 -21.79 -17.19 9.01
N THR A 38 -20.64 -17.81 8.72
CA THR A 38 -19.68 -17.34 7.71
C THR A 38 -20.28 -17.39 6.31
N VAL A 39 -20.97 -18.47 5.96
CA VAL A 39 -21.67 -18.62 4.67
C VAL A 39 -22.74 -17.53 4.53
N ARG A 40 -23.59 -17.37 5.56
CA ARG A 40 -24.62 -16.31 5.59
C ARG A 40 -24.03 -14.92 5.44
N TYR A 41 -22.94 -14.63 6.16
CA TYR A 41 -22.27 -13.33 6.13
C TYR A 41 -21.81 -12.96 4.71
N HIS A 42 -21.11 -13.88 4.03
CA HIS A 42 -20.58 -13.60 2.69
C HIS A 42 -21.66 -13.50 1.62
N LEU A 43 -22.72 -14.32 1.69
CA LEU A 43 -23.85 -14.24 0.76
C LEU A 43 -24.68 -12.98 0.95
N LYS A 44 -24.92 -12.56 2.20
CA LYS A 44 -25.61 -11.30 2.49
C LYS A 44 -24.84 -10.11 1.92
N ARG A 45 -23.54 -10.05 2.19
CA ARG A 45 -22.65 -8.99 1.69
C ARG A 45 -22.56 -8.95 0.16
N GLU A 46 -22.63 -10.10 -0.50
CA GLU A 46 -22.68 -10.18 -1.97
C GLU A 46 -24.00 -9.64 -2.52
N LYS A 47 -25.13 -10.03 -1.95
CA LYS A 47 -26.45 -9.51 -2.34
C LYS A 47 -26.55 -7.99 -2.15
N GLU A 48 -25.94 -7.47 -1.10
CA GLU A 48 -25.89 -6.04 -0.79
C GLU A 48 -24.83 -5.27 -1.59
N GLY A 49 -24.03 -5.94 -2.44
CA GLY A 49 -22.91 -5.30 -3.15
C GLY A 49 -21.89 -4.65 -2.21
N ALA A 50 -21.80 -5.12 -0.98
CA ALA A 50 -21.20 -4.37 0.11
C ALA A 50 -19.66 -4.38 0.03
N VAL A 51 -19.09 -3.22 -0.31
CA VAL A 51 -17.64 -2.99 -0.43
C VAL A 51 -16.96 -2.94 0.95
N ASP A 52 -15.69 -3.33 1.01
CA ASP A 52 -14.87 -3.23 2.22
C ASP A 52 -14.57 -1.75 2.55
N ARG A 53 -15.37 -1.19 3.47
CA ARG A 53 -15.26 0.19 3.94
C ARG A 53 -13.93 0.51 4.63
N ARG A 54 -13.10 -0.49 4.98
CA ARG A 54 -11.76 -0.23 5.53
C ARG A 54 -10.85 0.48 4.52
N LYS A 55 -11.10 0.30 3.22
CA LYS A 55 -10.35 0.97 2.15
C LYS A 55 -10.67 2.47 2.02
N GLU A 56 -11.85 2.88 2.47
CA GLU A 56 -12.40 4.23 2.32
C GLU A 56 -12.22 5.10 3.56
N LYS A 57 -11.51 4.63 4.59
CA LYS A 57 -11.26 5.45 5.78
C LYS A 57 -10.52 6.74 5.39
N PHE A 58 -11.16 7.86 5.71
CA PHE A 58 -10.61 9.19 5.56
C PHE A 58 -9.26 9.29 6.29
N MET A 59 -8.24 9.78 5.59
CA MET A 59 -6.93 9.97 6.18
C MET A 59 -6.86 11.36 6.80
N LYS A 60 -6.23 11.50 7.97
CA LYS A 60 -6.06 12.81 8.61
C LYS A 60 -5.28 13.81 7.75
N ALA A 61 -4.42 13.31 6.85
CA ALA A 61 -3.66 14.11 5.89
C ALA A 61 -4.50 14.59 4.68
N THR A 62 -5.70 14.03 4.45
CA THR A 62 -6.52 14.37 3.28
C THR A 62 -6.88 15.86 3.16
N PRO A 63 -7.22 16.60 4.24
CA PRO A 63 -7.46 18.05 4.14
C PRO A 63 -6.24 18.85 3.68
N TYR A 64 -5.04 18.33 3.92
CA TYR A 64 -3.76 18.97 3.59
C TYR A 64 -3.22 18.50 2.23
N ALA A 65 -4.03 17.81 1.42
CA ALA A 65 -3.62 17.27 0.13
C ALA A 65 -2.98 18.34 -0.76
N HIS A 66 -3.63 19.49 -0.94
CA HIS A 66 -3.10 20.59 -1.76
C HIS A 66 -1.69 21.05 -1.36
N ILE A 67 -1.38 21.14 -0.06
CA ILE A 67 -0.05 21.52 0.44
C ILE A 67 0.96 20.41 0.18
N ILE A 68 0.56 19.16 0.40
CA ILE A 68 1.39 17.99 0.10
C ILE A 68 1.69 17.94 -1.40
N ASP A 69 0.71 18.23 -2.24
CA ASP A 69 0.84 18.22 -3.69
C ASP A 69 1.84 19.29 -4.15
N GLU A 70 1.73 20.52 -3.62
CA GLU A 70 2.68 21.61 -3.88
C GLU A 70 4.10 21.28 -3.42
N TRP A 71 4.26 20.74 -2.22
CA TRP A 71 5.57 20.28 -1.71
C TRP A 71 6.19 19.23 -2.63
N MET A 72 5.40 18.23 -3.03
CA MET A 72 5.88 17.16 -3.90
C MET A 72 6.23 17.66 -5.29
N GLU A 73 5.51 18.67 -5.82
CA GLU A 73 5.82 19.32 -7.11
C GLU A 73 7.11 20.11 -7.03
N ASN A 74 7.29 20.93 -6.00
CA ASN A 74 8.47 21.76 -5.81
C ASN A 74 9.74 20.92 -5.64
N SER A 75 9.62 19.74 -5.05
CA SER A 75 10.74 18.80 -4.90
C SER A 75 10.93 17.85 -6.09
N LYS A 76 10.19 18.01 -7.19
CA LYS A 76 10.44 17.21 -8.40
C LYS A 76 11.74 17.66 -9.06
N GLY A 77 12.77 16.84 -8.89
CA GLY A 77 14.08 17.05 -9.50
C GLY A 77 15.21 17.16 -8.48
N ASP A 78 14.87 17.32 -7.20
CA ASP A 78 15.85 17.35 -6.13
C ASP A 78 16.58 16.01 -6.01
N THR A 79 17.89 16.10 -5.77
CA THR A 79 18.74 14.97 -5.43
C THR A 79 19.47 15.31 -4.13
N PRO A 80 19.03 14.80 -2.97
CA PRO A 80 18.05 13.71 -2.76
C PRO A 80 16.57 14.16 -2.89
N PRO A 81 15.63 13.20 -3.07
CA PRO A 81 14.19 13.49 -3.12
C PRO A 81 13.66 14.09 -1.80
N ALA A 82 12.54 14.82 -1.90
CA ALA A 82 11.82 15.40 -0.77
C ALA A 82 11.68 14.43 0.43
N SER A 83 12.11 14.89 1.60
CA SER A 83 11.94 14.14 2.83
C SER A 83 10.49 14.24 3.32
N VAL A 84 9.82 13.10 3.45
CA VAL A 84 8.48 13.03 4.06
C VAL A 84 8.49 13.49 5.52
N LYS A 85 9.65 13.42 6.19
CA LYS A 85 9.81 13.91 7.56
C LYS A 85 9.75 15.43 7.62
N GLU A 86 10.48 16.10 6.72
CA GLU A 86 10.47 17.56 6.60
C GLU A 86 9.08 18.07 6.22
N LEU A 87 8.41 17.40 5.26
CA LEU A 87 7.01 17.70 4.94
C LEU A 87 6.10 17.59 6.18
N TYR A 88 6.29 16.56 7.02
CA TYR A 88 5.48 16.42 8.23
C TYR A 88 5.76 17.54 9.24
N GLU A 89 7.02 17.92 9.44
CA GLU A 89 7.42 19.02 10.33
C GLU A 89 6.84 20.34 9.82
N TYR A 90 6.98 20.64 8.53
CA TYR A 90 6.37 21.79 7.86
C TYR A 90 4.84 21.84 8.03
N LEU A 91 4.14 20.72 7.85
CA LEU A 91 2.69 20.64 8.08
C LEU A 91 2.30 20.92 9.54
N VAL A 92 3.13 20.50 10.51
CA VAL A 92 2.88 20.73 11.94
C VAL A 92 3.12 22.20 12.29
N GLU A 93 4.23 22.76 11.84
CA GLU A 93 4.68 24.12 12.18
C GLU A 93 3.83 25.19 11.50
N GLU A 94 3.62 25.09 10.18
CA GLU A 94 2.95 26.14 9.40
C GLU A 94 1.43 25.99 9.35
N TYR A 95 0.92 24.74 9.38
CA TYR A 95 -0.51 24.46 9.18
C TYR A 95 -1.17 23.75 10.37
N GLY A 96 -0.48 23.62 11.51
CA GLY A 96 -1.03 23.09 12.75
C GLY A 96 -1.51 21.63 12.65
N TYR A 97 -0.86 20.81 11.82
CA TYR A 97 -1.25 19.41 11.61
C TYR A 97 -1.25 18.59 12.91
N ARG A 98 -2.40 18.00 13.27
CA ARG A 98 -2.58 17.16 14.47
C ARG A 98 -2.58 15.65 14.21
N GLY A 99 -2.20 15.24 13.01
CA GLY A 99 -2.05 13.82 12.67
C GLY A 99 -0.68 13.30 13.06
N SER A 100 -0.44 12.02 12.77
CA SER A 100 0.89 11.43 12.98
C SER A 100 1.70 11.44 11.69
N TYR A 101 3.02 11.43 11.82
CA TYR A 101 3.95 11.21 10.71
C TYR A 101 3.54 10.00 9.84
N LYS A 102 3.16 8.88 10.46
CA LYS A 102 2.70 7.67 9.74
C LYS A 102 1.45 7.92 8.88
N SER A 103 0.58 8.85 9.26
CA SER A 103 -0.58 9.23 8.45
C SER A 103 -0.16 9.96 7.18
N VAL A 104 0.78 10.91 7.29
CA VAL A 104 1.35 11.63 6.14
C VAL A 104 2.11 10.66 5.23
N LEU A 105 2.98 9.82 5.80
CA LEU A 105 3.70 8.79 5.05
C LEU A 105 2.77 7.83 4.29
N ARG A 106 1.66 7.41 4.91
CA ARG A 106 0.65 6.57 4.26
C ARG A 106 -0.04 7.31 3.12
N PHE A 107 -0.36 8.59 3.31
CA PHE A 107 -0.95 9.43 2.28
C PHE A 107 0.00 9.57 1.08
N VAL A 108 1.24 9.99 1.33
CA VAL A 108 2.27 10.15 0.30
C VAL A 108 2.47 8.85 -0.48
N ARG A 109 2.68 7.71 0.19
CA ARG A 109 2.86 6.41 -0.49
C ARG A 109 1.67 5.97 -1.34
N LYS A 110 0.45 6.39 -0.99
CA LYS A 110 -0.76 6.05 -1.75
C LYS A 110 -0.89 6.90 -3.01
N HIS A 111 -0.50 8.18 -2.95
CA HIS A 111 -0.73 9.16 -4.01
C HIS A 111 0.52 9.42 -4.88
N TYR A 112 1.71 9.21 -4.32
CA TYR A 112 3.04 9.44 -4.92
C TYR A 112 3.88 8.16 -4.83
N PRO A 113 3.61 7.15 -5.67
CA PRO A 113 4.41 5.94 -5.67
C PRO A 113 5.85 6.24 -6.08
N PRO A 114 6.85 5.48 -5.55
CA PRO A 114 8.24 5.67 -5.93
C PRO A 114 8.41 5.45 -7.44
N PRO A 115 9.37 6.15 -8.08
CA PRO A 115 9.68 5.91 -9.48
C PRO A 115 10.04 4.44 -9.70
N PRO A 116 9.77 3.89 -10.89
CA PRO A 116 10.10 2.51 -11.21
C PRO A 116 11.57 2.23 -10.92
N SER A 117 11.83 1.13 -10.20
CA SER A 117 13.21 0.69 -9.96
C SER A 117 13.86 0.37 -11.31
N ARG A 118 14.84 1.17 -11.72
CA ARG A 118 15.63 0.86 -12.91
C ARG A 118 16.52 -0.34 -12.57
N PRO A 119 16.50 -1.42 -13.37
CA PRO A 119 17.39 -2.55 -13.14
C PRO A 119 18.84 -2.05 -13.22
N ARG A 120 19.60 -2.22 -12.15
CA ARG A 120 21.04 -1.97 -12.14
C ARG A 120 21.74 -3.25 -12.56
N ARG A 121 22.55 -3.19 -13.61
CA ARG A 121 23.45 -4.28 -14.00
C ARG A 121 24.82 -4.01 -13.38
N ARG A 122 25.35 -4.97 -12.63
CA ARG A 122 26.76 -4.96 -12.23
C ARG A 122 27.59 -5.12 -13.50
N VAL A 123 28.47 -4.17 -13.77
CA VAL A 123 29.45 -4.25 -14.85
C VAL A 123 30.73 -4.81 -14.22
N GLU A 124 31.05 -6.07 -14.52
CA GLU A 124 32.35 -6.64 -14.18
C GLU A 124 33.38 -6.10 -15.17
N LEU A 125 34.40 -5.41 -14.67
CA LEU A 125 35.56 -5.03 -15.47
C LEU A 125 36.55 -6.19 -15.44
N PRO A 126 37.13 -6.61 -16.59
CA PRO A 126 38.22 -7.57 -16.61
C PRO A 126 39.39 -7.13 -15.71
N ALA A 127 40.19 -8.09 -15.24
CA ALA A 127 41.40 -7.80 -14.50
C ALA A 127 42.31 -6.86 -15.32
N GLY A 128 42.76 -5.77 -14.70
CA GLY A 128 43.60 -4.75 -15.35
C GLY A 128 42.85 -3.59 -16.05
N CYS A 129 41.52 -3.63 -16.15
CA CYS A 129 40.74 -2.51 -16.73
C CYS A 129 40.39 -1.40 -15.73
N ALA A 130 40.53 -1.64 -14.43
CA ALA A 130 40.34 -0.65 -13.39
C ALA A 130 41.69 -0.31 -12.76
N ALA A 131 42.01 0.97 -12.65
CA ALA A 131 43.13 1.49 -11.89
C ALA A 131 42.58 2.48 -10.86
N GLN A 132 43.08 2.39 -9.62
CA GLN A 132 42.85 3.41 -8.61
C GLN A 132 43.86 4.53 -8.82
N VAL A 133 43.38 5.75 -9.04
CA VAL A 133 44.23 6.94 -9.06
C VAL A 133 44.10 7.57 -7.68
N ASP A 134 45.18 7.52 -6.91
CA ASP A 134 45.28 8.25 -5.66
C ASP A 134 45.67 9.69 -5.99
N TRP A 135 44.94 10.65 -5.42
CA TRP A 135 45.30 12.06 -5.51
C TRP A 135 46.13 12.40 -4.27
N ALA A 136 47.42 12.63 -4.47
CA ALA A 136 48.24 13.27 -3.45
C ALA A 136 47.97 14.78 -3.50
N GLU A 137 47.35 15.32 -2.47
CA GLU A 137 47.34 16.77 -2.22
C GLU A 137 48.62 17.12 -1.47
N ASP A 138 49.56 17.81 -2.13
CA ASP A 138 50.66 18.48 -1.46
C ASP A 138 50.08 19.74 -0.79
N ILE A 139 49.66 19.61 0.47
CA ILE A 139 49.25 20.74 1.30
C ILE A 139 50.54 21.41 1.84
N PRO A 140 50.83 22.68 1.49
CA PRO A 140 51.99 23.41 1.99
C PRO A 140 51.89 23.82 3.46
#